data_AF-A0A6V7LE06-F1
#
_entry.id   AF-A0A6V7LE06-F1
#
_cell.length_a   1.000
_cell.length_b   1.000
_cell.length_c   1.000
_cell.angle_alpha   90.00
_cell.angle_beta   90.00
_cell.angle_gamma   90.00
#
_symmetry.space_group_name_H-M   'P 1'
#
loop_
_entity.id
_entity.type
_entity.pdbx_description
1 polymer ?
#
loop_
_entity_poly.entity_id
_entity_poly.type
_entity_poly.pdbx_seq_one_letter_code
_entity_poly.pdbx_strand_id
1 'polypeptide(L)'
;ELSGQWPDNRAPFITGGPLDGEYVFAQLHFHWGENDTVGSEHTAAGTRYPLEMHMVHWKREYQSFENALHHPDGLSVVGLLYE
;
A
#
# COMPACT_ATOMS: atom_id res chain seq x y z
N GLU A 1 8.19 -6.48 -15.40
CA GLU A 1 7.04 -6.00 -14.62
C GLU A 1 6.33 -7.21 -14.02
N LEU A 2 6.02 -7.18 -12.73
CA LEU A 2 5.18 -8.20 -12.08
C LEU A 2 3.74 -7.71 -12.14
N SER A 3 2.84 -8.51 -12.70
CA SER A 3 1.42 -8.20 -12.76
C SER A 3 0.59 -9.33 -12.15
N GLY A 4 -0.50 -8.96 -11.48
CA GLY A 4 -1.46 -9.92 -10.93
C GLY A 4 -2.50 -10.31 -11.97
N GLN A 5 -2.80 -11.60 -12.08
CA GLN A 5 -3.99 -12.08 -12.78
C GLN A 5 -5.05 -12.48 -11.76
N TRP A 6 -6.22 -11.86 -11.86
CA TRP A 6 -7.29 -12.04 -10.89
C TRP A 6 -8.49 -12.73 -11.54
N PRO A 7 -9.14 -13.69 -10.84
CA PRO A 7 -10.41 -14.24 -11.30
C PRO A 7 -11.43 -13.13 -11.57
N ASP A 8 -12.23 -13.30 -12.63
CA ASP A 8 -13.27 -12.36 -13.06
C ASP A 8 -12.79 -10.92 -13.35
N ASN A 9 -11.48 -10.73 -13.57
CA ASN A 9 -10.88 -9.41 -13.72
C ASN A 9 -11.12 -8.47 -12.52
N ARG A 10 -11.32 -9.05 -11.33
CA ARG A 10 -11.56 -8.30 -10.09
C ARG A 10 -10.31 -8.29 -9.22
N ALA A 11 -9.61 -7.16 -9.21
CA ALA A 11 -8.49 -6.96 -8.32
C ALA A 11 -8.89 -7.12 -6.85
N PRO A 12 -7.99 -7.68 -6.00
CA PRO A 12 -8.23 -7.79 -4.57
C PRO A 12 -8.41 -6.39 -3.95
N PHE A 13 -9.10 -6.33 -2.83
CA PHE A 13 -9.37 -5.09 -2.12
C PHE A 13 -9.35 -5.32 -0.60
N ILE A 14 -9.14 -4.24 0.15
CA ILE A 14 -9.18 -4.22 1.61
C ILE A 14 -10.40 -3.43 2.11
N THR A 15 -10.90 -3.78 3.29
CA THR A 15 -12.02 -3.12 3.98
C THR A 15 -11.82 -3.19 5.49
N GLY A 16 -12.61 -2.41 6.25
CA GLY A 16 -12.62 -2.43 7.72
C GLY A 16 -11.52 -1.57 8.35
N GLY A 17 -11.30 -1.75 9.66
CA GLY A 17 -10.38 -0.89 10.41
C GLY A 17 -10.81 0.58 10.34
N PRO A 18 -9.90 1.52 10.03
CA PRO A 18 -10.24 2.94 9.86
C PRO A 18 -10.80 3.29 8.47
N LEU A 19 -10.94 2.32 7.56
CA LEU A 19 -11.34 2.57 6.18
C LEU A 19 -12.86 2.69 6.06
N ASP A 20 -13.30 3.72 5.34
CA ASP A 20 -14.69 3.88 4.94
C ASP A 20 -14.89 3.36 3.50
N GLY A 21 -15.25 2.10 3.35
CA GLY A 21 -15.51 1.46 2.05
C GLY A 21 -14.41 0.51 1.56
N GLU A 22 -14.46 0.19 0.26
CA GLU A 22 -13.56 -0.77 -0.39
C GLU A 22 -12.38 -0.07 -1.06
N TYR A 23 -11.17 -0.52 -0.75
CA TYR A 23 -9.93 0.01 -1.33
C TYR A 23 -9.25 -1.06 -2.18
N VAL A 24 -9.23 -0.85 -3.50
CA VAL A 24 -8.76 -1.82 -4.49
C VAL A 24 -7.25 -1.75 -4.62
N PHE A 25 -6.58 -2.91 -4.64
CA PHE A 25 -5.14 -3.03 -4.82
C PHE A 25 -4.71 -2.47 -6.18
N ALA A 26 -3.70 -1.59 -6.17
CA ALA A 26 -3.08 -1.05 -7.38
C ALA A 26 -1.71 -1.66 -7.63
N GLN A 27 -0.85 -1.63 -6.61
CA GLN A 27 0.54 -2.05 -6.72
C GLN A 27 1.14 -2.33 -5.34
N LEU A 28 2.31 -2.95 -5.35
CA LEU A 28 3.21 -2.91 -4.20
C LEU A 28 4.61 -2.48 -4.64
N HIS A 29 5.35 -1.89 -3.71
CA HIS A 29 6.77 -1.57 -3.87
C HIS A 29 7.48 -1.66 -2.52
N PHE A 30 8.82 -1.65 -2.58
CA PHE A 30 9.69 -1.75 -1.42
C PHE A 30 10.58 -0.53 -1.32
N HIS A 31 10.85 -0.11 -0.09
CA HIS A 31 11.93 0.78 0.28
C HIS A 31 12.95 -0.02 1.07
N TRP A 32 14.24 0.13 0.76
CA TRP A 32 15.33 -0.58 1.42
C TRP A 32 16.56 0.31 1.53
N GLY A 33 17.42 0.00 2.50
CA GLY A 33 18.65 0.75 2.76
C GLY A 33 19.89 0.10 2.17
N GLU A 34 21.04 0.70 2.49
CA GLU A 34 22.35 0.18 2.10
C GLU A 34 22.78 -1.07 2.90
N ASN A 35 22.15 -1.30 4.06
CA ASN A 35 22.45 -2.41 4.97
C ASN A 35 21.24 -2.70 5.88
N ASP A 36 21.35 -3.75 6.69
CA ASP A 36 20.24 -4.29 7.49
C ASP A 36 19.89 -3.43 8.73
N THR A 37 20.49 -2.25 8.91
CA THR A 37 20.16 -1.33 10.02
C THR A 37 19.37 -0.11 9.57
N VAL A 38 19.16 0.06 8.26
CA VAL A 38 18.47 1.21 7.66
C VAL A 38 17.62 0.78 6.47
N GLY A 39 16.57 1.54 6.13
CA GLY A 39 15.85 1.37 4.86
C GLY A 39 14.37 1.73 4.88
N SER A 40 13.64 1.33 5.92
CA SER A 40 12.23 1.70 6.11
C SER A 40 12.03 3.21 6.15
N GLU A 41 10.88 3.70 5.67
CA GLU A 41 10.53 5.13 5.73
C GLU A 41 9.93 5.49 7.10
N HIS A 42 9.17 4.59 7.71
CA HIS A 42 8.66 4.71 9.07
C HIS A 42 9.64 4.15 10.12
N THR A 43 9.48 4.59 11.37
CA THR A 43 10.19 4.04 12.53
C THR A 43 9.19 3.55 13.58
N ALA A 44 9.54 2.49 14.30
CA ALA A 44 8.79 2.04 15.47
C ALA A 44 9.67 2.22 16.71
N ALA A 45 9.18 3.00 17.68
CA ALA A 45 9.93 3.34 18.90
C ALA A 45 11.36 3.87 18.66
N GLY A 46 11.57 4.59 17.56
CA GLY A 46 12.88 5.13 17.15
C GLY A 46 13.76 4.14 16.38
N THR A 47 13.36 2.87 16.26
CA THR A 47 14.07 1.86 15.48
C THR A 47 13.67 1.95 14.01
N ARG A 48 14.70 1.93 13.16
CA ARG A 48 14.62 1.81 11.71
C ARG A 48 14.85 0.35 11.33
N TYR A 49 14.04 -0.15 10.40
CA TYR A 49 14.12 -1.50 9.86
C TYR A 49 14.79 -1.54 8.48
N PRO A 50 15.43 -2.66 8.08
CA PRO A 50 16.06 -2.85 6.78
C PRO A 50 15.18 -2.54 5.56
N LEU A 51 13.89 -2.90 5.65
CA LEU A 51 12.99 -2.88 4.50
C LEU A 51 11.56 -2.54 4.93
N GLU A 52 10.90 -1.73 4.12
CA GLU A 52 9.47 -1.42 4.24
C GLU A 52 8.75 -1.71 2.92
N MET A 53 7.70 -2.52 2.97
CA MET A 53 6.81 -2.76 1.84
C MET A 53 5.59 -1.86 1.93
N HIS A 54 5.27 -1.19 0.83
CA HIS A 54 4.01 -0.47 0.65
C HIS A 54 3.09 -1.23 -0.29
N MET A 55 1.91 -1.62 0.18
CA MET A 55 0.79 -2.06 -0.67
C MET A 55 -0.20 -0.92 -0.84
N VAL A 56 -0.29 -0.39 -2.06
CA VAL A 56 -1.09 0.80 -2.37
C VAL A 56 -2.46 0.37 -2.87
N HIS A 57 -3.50 0.99 -2.30
CA HIS A 57 -4.89 0.76 -2.65
C HIS A 57 -5.61 2.09 -2.89
N TRP A 58 -6.62 2.08 -3.75
CA TRP A 58 -7.45 3.26 -4.06
C TRP A 58 -8.93 3.00 -3.74
N LYS A 59 -9.63 4.03 -3.24
CA LYS A 59 -11.03 3.93 -2.85
C LYS A 59 -11.91 3.70 -4.07
N ARG A 60 -12.60 2.55 -4.11
CA ARG A 60 -13.43 2.10 -5.24
C ARG A 60 -14.49 3.11 -5.66
N GLU A 61 -15.01 3.89 -4.71
CA GLU A 61 -16.02 4.93 -4.91
C GLU A 61 -15.61 5.97 -5.97
N TYR A 62 -14.31 6.25 -6.10
CA TYR A 62 -13.78 7.21 -7.07
C TYR A 62 -13.55 6.61 -8.46
N GLN A 63 -13.91 5.34 -8.69
CA GLN A 63 -13.96 4.65 -9.98
C GLN A 63 -12.62 4.39 -10.69
N SER A 64 -11.56 5.15 -10.38
CA SER A 64 -10.21 4.88 -10.85
C SER A 64 -9.15 5.34 -9.84
N PHE A 65 -7.92 4.83 -10.01
CA PHE A 65 -6.78 5.27 -9.22
C PHE A 65 -6.53 6.78 -9.41
N GLU A 66 -6.57 7.27 -10.66
CA GLU A 66 -6.33 8.66 -11.02
C GLU A 66 -7.34 9.60 -10.36
N ASN A 67 -8.63 9.25 -10.41
CA ASN A 67 -9.66 10.04 -9.74
C ASN A 67 -9.44 10.06 -8.22
N ALA A 68 -9.11 8.91 -7.63
CA ALA A 68 -8.88 8.80 -6.20
C ALA A 68 -7.74 9.70 -5.71
N LEU A 69 -6.71 9.97 -6.52
CA LEU A 69 -5.62 10.91 -6.17
C LEU A 69 -6.10 12.34 -5.87
N HIS A 70 -7.30 12.72 -6.33
CA HIS A 70 -7.88 14.04 -6.09
C HIS A 70 -8.70 14.13 -4.80
N HIS A 71 -8.77 13.06 -4.01
CA HIS A 71 -9.54 12.99 -2.77
C HIS A 71 -8.63 12.72 -1.55
N PRO A 72 -8.85 13.41 -0.41
CA PRO A 72 -8.03 13.22 0.80
C PRO A 72 -8.01 11.80 1.36
N ASP A 73 -9.08 11.04 1.19
CA ASP A 73 -9.27 9.65 1.60
C ASP A 73 -9.17 8.67 0.42
N GLY A 74 -8.68 9.13 -0.73
CA GLY A 74 -8.67 8.34 -1.96
C GLY A 74 -7.69 7.17 -1.95
N LEU A 75 -6.64 7.22 -1.13
CA LEU A 75 -5.65 6.15 -1.04
C LEU A 75 -5.56 5.56 0.37
N SER A 76 -5.25 4.27 0.42
CA SER A 76 -4.82 3.56 1.62
C SER A 76 -3.54 2.80 1.31
N VAL A 77 -2.52 2.96 2.16
CA VAL A 77 -1.24 2.25 2.05
C VAL A 77 -1.07 1.37 3.27
N VAL A 78 -0.94 0.07 3.04
CA VAL A 78 -0.57 -0.88 4.10
C VAL A 78 0.94 -1.01 4.10
N GLY A 79 1.58 -0.49 5.17
CA GLY A 79 3.03 -0.56 5.39
C GLY A 79 3.42 -1.79 6.22
N LEU A 80 4.41 -2.54 5.77
CA LEU A 80 5.01 -3.67 6.50
C LEU A 80 6.50 -3.42 6.71
N LEU A 81 6.95 -3.46 7.97
CA LEU A 81 8.35 -3.40 8.35
C LEU A 81 8.91 -4.82 8.44
N TYR A 82 10.09 -5.06 7.88
CA TYR A 82 10.77 -6.36 7.86
C TYR A 82 12.09 -6.32 8.64
N GLU A 83 12.36 -7.40 9.36
CA GLU A 83 13.60 -7.68 10.12
C GLU A 83 14.18 -9.04 9.68
#